data_AF-A0AAV2S2D9-F1
#
_entry.id   AF-A0AAV2S2D9-F1
#
_cell.length_a   1.000
_cell.length_b   1.000
_cell.length_c   1.000
_cell.angle_alpha   90.00
_cell.angle_beta   90.00
_cell.angle_gamma   90.00
#
_symmetry.space_group_name_H-M   'P 1'
#
loop_
_entity.id
_entity.type
_entity.pdbx_description
1 polymer ?
#
loop_
_entity_poly.entity_id
_entity_poly.type
_entity_poly.pdbx_seq_one_letter_code
_entity_poly.pdbx_strand_id
1 'polypeptide(L)'
;NRMTEGILPPDLFEGMKPELIAPLVVYLCHDDCEENGGLFEAAGGWFGKYRWERTKGAVCRNTLSEMVSPEIVRDNFEKICDFNDANHPSSNAEATMALSMVLEDLRDNAGKVQPNNTSASASSSAVTGPLSAIGMTQEPQEFSYTEKDVTLYALGVGASTKDEDYLKFLFEGNEDFCALPTFIIVPSQACMFGEGGPLANCKTWTIDFTKVLHGEQYVEILKPLETSGTLTSTAKIADVIDKGSGAIAIIDIDTCDQNGEKVAFSQWATFVVGDGNFGGPRKSKIAVPLADPPARAPDAVDEFKTSVDQAALYRLSGDHNPLHIDPSFAAMGGFAEPILHGLCSYGIAARTILKHFGNNDPASFKAIKTRFAKPVLPGQTLVTEMWKEGSRIFYKCTVKETGKPCLTGGYVDLVSDFASVSESVSTTPQLVSDAVFQEMAARVTPDMVAKVKAMFQWNITVDKKEAQIWTVDLKQSGTVYQGPPAGGVKPDVTLTLEDQDMVDMVTGKLNSQKAFMSGKLKVKGNVMLTTKLSGLLNAQPKL
;
A
#
# COMPACT_ATOMS: atom_id res chain seq x y z
N ASN A 1 -53.65 -2.90 -23.43
CA ASN A 1 -54.37 -3.91 -22.62
C ASN A 1 -55.65 -3.25 -22.11
N ARG A 2 -56.84 -3.77 -22.45
CA ARG A 2 -58.15 -3.15 -22.13
C ARG A 2 -58.65 -3.48 -20.71
N MET A 3 -57.85 -4.23 -19.93
CA MET A 3 -58.25 -4.73 -18.60
C MET A 3 -57.86 -3.81 -17.43
N THR A 4 -57.09 -2.74 -17.64
CA THR A 4 -56.66 -1.77 -16.61
C THR A 4 -57.27 -0.38 -16.77
N GLU A 5 -58.18 -0.25 -17.75
CA GLU A 5 -58.85 1.01 -18.09
C GLU A 5 -59.79 1.43 -16.94
N GLY A 6 -59.40 2.48 -16.21
CA GLY A 6 -60.17 3.04 -15.08
C GLY A 6 -59.56 2.86 -13.68
N ILE A 7 -58.45 2.12 -13.52
CA ILE A 7 -57.80 1.88 -12.21
C ILE A 7 -56.58 2.78 -11.99
N LEU A 8 -55.82 3.06 -13.05
CA LEU A 8 -54.63 3.91 -12.99
C LEU A 8 -54.99 5.37 -13.35
N PRO A 9 -54.34 6.36 -12.72
CA PRO A 9 -54.41 7.76 -13.16
C PRO A 9 -54.13 7.90 -14.67
N PRO A 10 -54.85 8.76 -15.41
CA PRO A 10 -54.75 8.84 -16.88
C PRO A 10 -53.34 9.12 -17.40
N ASP A 11 -52.59 9.95 -16.68
CA ASP A 11 -51.20 10.30 -16.92
C ASP A 11 -50.25 9.09 -16.79
N LEU A 12 -50.49 8.23 -15.81
CA LEU A 12 -49.71 7.01 -15.61
C LEU A 12 -50.02 5.96 -16.70
N PHE A 13 -51.28 5.86 -17.13
CA PHE A 13 -51.67 4.96 -18.22
C PHE A 13 -51.06 5.41 -19.57
N GLU A 14 -51.06 6.71 -19.86
CA GLU A 14 -50.39 7.27 -21.03
C GLU A 14 -48.86 7.09 -21.00
N GLY A 15 -48.26 6.98 -19.81
CA GLY A 15 -46.84 6.70 -19.60
C GLY A 15 -46.43 5.23 -19.75
N MET A 16 -47.38 4.28 -19.80
CA MET A 16 -47.08 2.84 -19.94
C MET A 16 -46.99 2.39 -21.40
N LYS A 17 -46.08 3.02 -22.14
CA LYS A 17 -45.86 2.83 -23.58
C LYS A 17 -44.76 1.80 -23.88
N PRO A 18 -44.97 0.83 -24.80
CA PRO A 18 -43.93 -0.13 -25.19
C PRO A 18 -42.64 0.51 -25.71
N GLU A 19 -42.74 1.70 -26.33
CA GLU A 19 -41.60 2.46 -26.85
C GLU A 19 -40.62 2.86 -25.74
N LEU A 20 -41.08 2.95 -24.50
CA LEU A 20 -40.24 3.27 -23.34
C LEU A 20 -39.53 2.04 -22.77
N ILE A 21 -39.83 0.84 -23.27
CA ILE A 21 -39.14 -0.42 -22.91
C ILE A 21 -38.04 -0.75 -23.92
N ALA A 22 -38.28 -0.40 -25.20
CA ALA A 22 -37.40 -0.75 -26.32
C ALA A 22 -35.91 -0.38 -26.13
N PRO A 23 -35.53 0.77 -25.53
CA PRO A 23 -34.11 1.12 -25.37
C PRO A 23 -33.29 0.12 -24.56
N LEU A 24 -33.85 -0.46 -23.48
CA LEU A 24 -33.15 -1.49 -22.71
C LEU A 24 -32.91 -2.74 -23.56
N VAL A 25 -33.91 -3.18 -24.33
CA VAL A 25 -33.79 -4.34 -25.21
C VAL A 25 -32.74 -4.09 -26.30
N VAL A 26 -32.74 -2.89 -26.89
CA VAL A 26 -31.75 -2.49 -27.90
C VAL A 26 -30.34 -2.51 -27.31
N TYR A 27 -30.15 -1.99 -26.10
CA TYR A 27 -28.84 -2.03 -25.44
C TYR A 27 -28.40 -3.46 -25.11
N LEU A 28 -29.29 -4.31 -24.57
CA LEU A 28 -29.00 -5.72 -24.32
C LEU A 28 -28.67 -6.53 -25.58
N CYS A 29 -28.96 -6.00 -26.77
CA CYS A 29 -28.60 -6.58 -28.06
C CYS A 29 -27.46 -5.82 -28.77
N HIS A 30 -26.85 -4.82 -28.13
CA HIS A 30 -25.73 -4.08 -28.67
C HIS A 30 -24.41 -4.81 -28.40
N ASP A 31 -23.45 -4.69 -29.32
CA ASP A 31 -22.14 -5.39 -29.22
C ASP A 31 -21.35 -5.01 -27.96
N ASP A 32 -21.55 -3.80 -27.44
CA ASP A 32 -20.92 -3.31 -26.21
C ASP A 32 -21.57 -3.84 -24.91
N CYS A 33 -22.66 -4.62 -24.99
CA CYS A 33 -23.34 -5.13 -23.80
C CYS A 33 -22.81 -6.51 -23.41
N GLU A 34 -22.10 -6.57 -22.28
CA GLU A 34 -21.52 -7.81 -21.73
C GLU A 34 -22.48 -8.61 -20.84
N GLU A 35 -23.74 -8.16 -20.70
CA GLU A 35 -24.72 -8.80 -19.85
C GLU A 35 -25.18 -10.15 -20.42
N ASN A 36 -25.19 -11.21 -19.59
CA ASN A 36 -25.62 -12.53 -19.99
C ASN A 36 -26.43 -13.22 -18.89
N GLY A 37 -27.55 -13.85 -19.25
CA GLY A 37 -28.42 -14.57 -18.31
C GLY A 37 -29.15 -13.70 -17.28
N GLY A 38 -29.10 -12.37 -17.41
CA GLY A 38 -29.74 -11.42 -16.50
C GLY A 38 -31.26 -11.37 -16.64
N LEU A 39 -31.93 -11.05 -15.53
CA LEU A 39 -33.37 -10.82 -15.47
C LEU A 39 -33.62 -9.33 -15.23
N PHE A 40 -34.39 -8.70 -16.10
CA PHE A 40 -34.68 -7.26 -16.03
C PHE A 40 -36.19 -6.99 -15.99
N GLU A 41 -36.56 -5.98 -15.20
CA GLU A 41 -37.88 -5.36 -15.23
C GLU A 41 -37.80 -4.06 -16.02
N ALA A 42 -38.82 -3.80 -16.83
CA ALA A 42 -38.94 -2.59 -17.61
C ALA A 42 -40.40 -2.14 -17.68
N ALA A 43 -40.67 -0.93 -17.19
CA ALA A 43 -42.00 -0.33 -17.25
C ALA A 43 -41.91 1.20 -17.20
N GLY A 44 -42.64 1.89 -18.09
CA GLY A 44 -42.77 3.35 -18.06
C GLY A 44 -41.46 4.15 -18.17
N GLY A 45 -40.40 3.56 -18.73
CA GLY A 45 -39.06 4.18 -18.80
C GLY A 45 -38.19 3.98 -17.56
N TRP A 46 -38.65 3.20 -16.57
CA TRP A 46 -37.83 2.71 -15.46
C TRP A 46 -37.34 1.29 -15.77
N PHE A 47 -36.10 1.00 -15.38
CA PHE A 47 -35.45 -0.28 -15.57
C PHE A 47 -34.79 -0.75 -14.28
N GLY A 48 -35.04 -2.00 -13.90
CA GLY A 48 -34.42 -2.63 -12.73
C GLY A 48 -33.87 -3.99 -13.09
N LYS A 49 -32.73 -4.38 -12.50
CA LYS A 49 -32.17 -5.73 -12.63
C LYS A 49 -32.54 -6.55 -11.40
N TYR A 50 -33.09 -7.73 -11.62
CA TYR A 50 -33.33 -8.71 -10.58
C TYR A 50 -32.13 -9.65 -10.42
N ARG A 51 -31.94 -10.10 -9.19
CA ARG A 51 -31.04 -11.21 -8.86
C ARG A 51 -31.75 -12.19 -7.95
N TRP A 52 -31.27 -13.43 -7.93
CA TRP A 52 -31.76 -14.43 -6.98
C TRP A 52 -31.19 -14.17 -5.58
N GLU A 53 -31.99 -14.48 -4.58
CA GLU A 53 -31.62 -14.42 -3.17
C GLU A 53 -31.92 -15.76 -2.52
N ARG A 54 -31.00 -16.24 -1.70
CA ARG A 54 -31.10 -17.52 -1.00
C ARG A 54 -30.74 -17.31 0.46
N THR A 55 -31.58 -17.79 1.37
CA THR A 55 -31.24 -17.82 2.80
C THR A 55 -29.95 -18.60 3.05
N LYS A 56 -29.33 -18.39 4.22
CA LYS A 56 -28.22 -19.27 4.67
C LYS A 56 -28.67 -20.70 5.01
N GLY A 57 -29.98 -20.89 5.19
CA GLY A 57 -30.56 -22.19 5.55
C GLY A 57 -30.18 -22.64 6.97
N ALA A 58 -30.48 -23.89 7.28
CA ALA A 58 -30.11 -24.51 8.56
C ALA A 58 -29.74 -25.97 8.39
N VAL A 59 -28.73 -26.43 9.14
CA VAL A 59 -28.38 -27.84 9.22
C VAL A 59 -29.31 -28.54 10.21
N CYS A 60 -30.08 -29.52 9.73
CA CYS A 60 -31.12 -30.21 10.50
C CYS A 60 -30.68 -31.60 11.00
N ARG A 61 -29.41 -31.75 11.35
CA ARG A 61 -28.79 -32.97 11.90
C ARG A 61 -27.43 -32.64 12.52
N ASN A 62 -26.92 -33.47 13.42
CA ASN A 62 -25.65 -33.21 14.12
C ASN A 62 -24.45 -33.89 13.46
N THR A 63 -24.67 -34.95 12.69
CA THR A 63 -23.62 -35.65 11.95
C THR A 63 -24.10 -36.02 10.54
N LEU A 64 -23.16 -36.33 9.64
CA LEU A 64 -23.50 -36.77 8.29
C LEU A 64 -24.23 -38.13 8.24
N SER A 65 -24.09 -38.96 9.28
CA SER A 65 -24.72 -40.29 9.36
C SER A 65 -26.11 -40.27 10.01
N GLU A 66 -26.50 -39.16 10.65
CA GLU A 66 -27.81 -39.02 11.28
C GLU A 66 -28.92 -38.80 10.24
N MET A 67 -30.05 -39.49 10.44
CA MET A 67 -31.27 -39.30 9.65
C MET A 67 -31.94 -37.98 10.05
N VAL A 68 -32.44 -37.23 9.07
CA VAL A 68 -33.21 -36.00 9.31
C VAL A 68 -34.69 -36.35 9.45
N SER A 69 -35.32 -35.99 10.57
CA SER A 69 -36.77 -36.17 10.75
C SER A 69 -37.57 -34.93 10.33
N PRO A 70 -38.86 -35.08 9.96
CA PRO A 70 -39.73 -33.94 9.65
C PRO A 70 -39.86 -32.94 10.81
N GLU A 71 -39.81 -33.40 12.06
CA GLU A 71 -39.91 -32.57 13.25
C GLU A 71 -38.69 -31.64 13.39
N ILE A 72 -37.48 -32.13 13.13
CA ILE A 72 -36.27 -31.28 13.19
C ILE A 72 -36.31 -30.19 12.11
N VAL A 73 -36.82 -30.51 10.93
CA VAL A 73 -37.02 -29.52 9.85
C VAL A 73 -38.06 -28.48 10.27
N ARG A 74 -39.20 -28.92 10.83
CA ARG A 74 -40.24 -28.02 11.37
C ARG A 74 -39.66 -27.09 12.43
N ASP A 75 -38.90 -27.63 13.37
CA ASP A 75 -38.38 -26.87 14.52
C ASP A 75 -37.29 -25.86 14.10
N ASN A 76 -36.67 -26.03 12.92
CA ASN A 76 -35.71 -25.08 12.34
C ASN A 76 -36.29 -24.25 11.18
N PHE A 77 -37.59 -24.38 10.88
CA PHE A 77 -38.18 -23.84 9.65
C PHE A 77 -38.09 -22.31 9.55
N GLU A 78 -38.23 -21.61 10.68
CA GLU A 78 -38.06 -20.14 10.73
C GLU A 78 -36.64 -19.74 10.27
N LYS A 79 -35.61 -20.45 10.75
CA LYS A 79 -34.21 -20.20 10.36
C LYS A 79 -33.94 -20.58 8.89
N ILE A 80 -34.55 -21.66 8.40
CA ILE A 80 -34.46 -22.05 6.98
C ILE A 80 -35.01 -20.96 6.07
N CYS A 81 -36.06 -20.27 6.51
CA CYS A 81 -36.74 -19.21 5.77
C CYS A 81 -36.27 -17.78 6.14
N ASP A 82 -35.18 -17.63 6.89
CA ASP A 82 -34.66 -16.32 7.32
C ASP A 82 -33.82 -15.65 6.23
N PHE A 83 -34.29 -14.49 5.76
CA PHE A 83 -33.64 -13.67 4.74
C PHE A 83 -32.85 -12.47 5.32
N ASN A 84 -32.79 -12.29 6.64
CA ASN A 84 -32.07 -11.15 7.23
C ASN A 84 -30.55 -11.16 6.96
N ASP A 85 -29.99 -12.34 6.68
CA ASP A 85 -28.57 -12.57 6.38
C ASP A 85 -28.46 -13.59 5.23
N ALA A 86 -28.88 -13.17 4.03
CA ALA A 86 -28.99 -14.01 2.84
C ALA A 86 -27.79 -13.87 1.89
N ASN A 87 -27.65 -14.84 0.98
CA ASN A 87 -26.62 -14.89 -0.05
C ASN A 87 -27.24 -14.72 -1.45
N HIS A 88 -26.42 -14.28 -2.42
CA HIS A 88 -26.84 -14.05 -3.81
C HIS A 88 -26.00 -14.84 -4.80
N PRO A 89 -26.12 -16.18 -4.84
CA PRO A 89 -25.30 -16.99 -5.73
C PRO A 89 -25.57 -16.64 -7.20
N SER A 90 -24.51 -16.38 -7.95
CA SER A 90 -24.54 -16.00 -9.37
C SER A 90 -24.52 -17.20 -10.32
N SER A 91 -24.20 -18.40 -9.81
CA SER A 91 -24.14 -19.63 -10.59
C SER A 91 -24.50 -20.88 -9.77
N ASN A 92 -24.83 -21.97 -10.47
CA ASN A 92 -25.03 -23.29 -9.85
C ASN A 92 -23.77 -23.78 -9.12
N ALA A 93 -22.58 -23.44 -9.64
CA ALA A 93 -21.32 -23.82 -9.02
C ALA A 93 -21.15 -23.13 -7.65
N GLU A 94 -21.38 -21.83 -7.58
CA GLU A 94 -21.34 -21.05 -6.34
C GLU A 94 -22.40 -21.54 -5.33
N ALA A 95 -23.62 -21.79 -5.80
CA ALA A 95 -24.69 -22.35 -4.97
C ALA A 95 -24.34 -23.73 -4.39
N THR A 96 -23.68 -24.58 -5.19
CA THR A 96 -23.23 -25.93 -4.80
C THR A 96 -22.04 -25.87 -3.86
N MET A 97 -21.06 -24.98 -4.08
CA MET A 97 -19.91 -24.81 -3.19
C MET A 97 -20.35 -24.41 -1.78
N ALA A 98 -21.28 -23.47 -1.66
CA ALA A 98 -21.83 -23.07 -0.36
C ALA A 98 -22.52 -24.24 0.37
N LEU A 99 -23.20 -25.14 -0.34
CA LEU A 99 -23.78 -26.35 0.26
C LEU A 99 -22.70 -27.34 0.71
N SER A 100 -21.64 -27.52 -0.09
CA SER A 100 -20.50 -28.37 0.26
C SER A 100 -19.79 -27.87 1.52
N MET A 101 -19.59 -26.56 1.67
CA MET A 101 -19.01 -25.96 2.88
C MET A 101 -19.84 -26.28 4.13
N VAL A 102 -21.17 -26.12 4.04
CA VAL A 102 -22.09 -26.46 5.15
C VAL A 102 -22.03 -27.94 5.52
N LEU A 103 -21.86 -28.84 4.54
CA LEU A 103 -21.72 -30.28 4.79
C LEU A 103 -20.34 -30.66 5.33
N GLU A 104 -19.28 -29.93 4.96
CA GLU A 104 -17.93 -30.09 5.49
C GLU A 104 -17.85 -29.60 6.94
N ASP A 105 -18.43 -28.45 7.26
CA ASP A 105 -18.54 -27.95 8.64
C ASP A 105 -19.30 -28.94 9.54
N LEU A 106 -20.33 -29.58 9.01
CA LEU A 106 -21.08 -30.64 9.72
C LEU A 106 -20.22 -31.90 9.92
N ARG A 107 -19.38 -32.27 8.95
CA ARG A 107 -18.45 -33.40 9.06
C ARG A 107 -17.41 -33.15 10.15
N ASP A 108 -16.86 -31.94 10.18
CA ASP A 108 -15.73 -31.61 11.04
C ASP A 108 -16.18 -31.41 12.51
N ASN A 109 -17.44 -31.00 12.73
CA ASN A 109 -18.04 -30.95 14.06
C ASN A 109 -18.44 -32.32 14.64
N ALA A 110 -18.63 -33.34 13.80
CA ALA A 110 -18.89 -34.71 14.25
C ALA A 110 -17.64 -35.40 14.86
N GLY A 111 -16.44 -34.84 14.67
CA GLY A 111 -15.16 -35.42 15.08
C GLY A 111 -14.67 -35.13 16.50
N LYS A 112 -15.43 -34.43 17.35
CA LYS A 112 -15.00 -34.03 18.71
C LYS A 112 -15.25 -35.08 19.81
N VAL A 113 -15.08 -36.37 19.51
CA VAL A 113 -15.01 -37.46 20.51
C VAL A 113 -13.69 -38.22 20.32
N GLN A 114 -12.91 -38.35 21.40
CA GLN A 114 -11.51 -38.79 21.44
C GLN A 114 -11.18 -40.10 20.67
N PRO A 115 -9.96 -40.23 20.10
CA PRO A 115 -9.56 -41.38 19.29
C PRO A 115 -8.96 -42.51 20.13
N ASN A 116 -9.16 -43.76 19.69
CA ASN A 116 -8.30 -44.88 20.05
C ASN A 116 -7.79 -45.57 18.77
N ASN A 117 -6.48 -45.84 18.75
CA ASN A 117 -5.70 -46.31 17.61
C ASN A 117 -6.16 -47.66 17.04
N THR A 118 -6.16 -47.83 15.71
CA THR A 118 -5.16 -48.63 14.96
C THR A 118 -5.61 -48.96 13.53
N SER A 119 -4.58 -49.16 12.69
CA SER A 119 -4.52 -49.90 11.42
C SER A 119 -4.45 -49.08 10.13
N ALA A 120 -3.28 -49.23 9.50
CA ALA A 120 -2.90 -48.70 8.22
C ALA A 120 -3.40 -49.61 7.08
N SER A 121 -3.78 -49.00 5.96
CA SER A 121 -3.70 -49.65 4.66
C SER A 121 -3.28 -48.61 3.62
N ALA A 122 -2.26 -48.93 2.84
CA ALA A 122 -1.67 -48.06 1.84
C ALA A 122 -2.48 -48.10 0.55
N SER A 123 -3.08 -46.95 0.20
CA SER A 123 -3.47 -46.58 -1.15
C SER A 123 -2.68 -45.32 -1.51
N SER A 124 -2.13 -45.24 -2.71
CA SER A 124 -1.33 -44.11 -3.23
C SER A 124 -1.83 -42.75 -2.73
N SER A 125 -1.16 -42.24 -1.69
CA SER A 125 -1.63 -41.08 -0.93
C SER A 125 -1.39 -39.81 -1.75
N ALA A 126 -2.46 -39.09 -2.07
CA ALA A 126 -2.31 -37.66 -2.35
C ALA A 126 -1.50 -37.05 -1.19
N VAL A 127 -0.40 -36.37 -1.50
CA VAL A 127 0.41 -35.69 -0.49
C VAL A 127 -0.52 -34.64 0.15
N THR A 128 -0.82 -34.82 1.43
CA THR A 128 -1.67 -33.92 2.23
C THR A 128 -0.81 -33.33 3.36
N GLY A 129 -1.25 -32.20 3.91
CA GLY A 129 -0.53 -31.44 4.93
C GLY A 129 0.39 -30.35 4.35
N PRO A 130 1.16 -29.66 5.20
CA PRO A 130 1.78 -28.37 4.84
C PRO A 130 2.68 -28.40 3.59
N LEU A 131 3.47 -29.46 3.39
CA LEU A 131 4.37 -29.58 2.23
C LEU A 131 3.63 -29.71 0.88
N SER A 132 2.37 -30.16 0.89
CA SER A 132 1.56 -30.29 -0.33
C SER A 132 1.19 -28.94 -0.94
N ALA A 133 1.25 -27.87 -0.15
CA ALA A 133 0.86 -26.53 -0.57
C ALA A 133 1.93 -25.84 -1.45
N ILE A 134 3.17 -26.32 -1.42
CA ILE A 134 4.30 -25.69 -2.13
C ILE A 134 4.04 -25.73 -3.63
N GLY A 135 4.14 -24.56 -4.26
CA GLY A 135 3.94 -24.37 -5.69
C GLY A 135 2.51 -24.05 -6.09
N MET A 136 1.54 -24.10 -5.17
CA MET A 136 0.17 -23.69 -5.46
C MET A 136 0.10 -22.18 -5.72
N THR A 137 -0.51 -21.82 -6.84
CA THR A 137 -0.72 -20.44 -7.29
C THR A 137 -2.20 -20.12 -7.24
N GLN A 138 -2.54 -18.86 -6.95
CA GLN A 138 -3.89 -18.33 -7.01
C GLN A 138 -4.20 -17.75 -8.38
N GLU A 139 -5.49 -17.67 -8.72
CA GLU A 139 -5.91 -16.89 -9.87
C GLU A 139 -5.55 -15.41 -9.64
N PRO A 140 -5.12 -14.68 -10.68
CA PRO A 140 -4.79 -13.27 -10.55
C PRO A 140 -5.96 -12.45 -9.99
N GLN A 141 -5.67 -11.55 -9.05
CA GLN A 141 -6.66 -10.71 -8.38
C GLN A 141 -6.44 -9.25 -8.78
N GLU A 142 -7.48 -8.61 -9.31
CA GLU A 142 -7.45 -7.18 -9.63
C GLU A 142 -7.75 -6.32 -8.41
N PHE A 143 -7.10 -5.16 -8.33
CA PHE A 143 -7.30 -4.16 -7.31
C PHE A 143 -7.23 -2.77 -7.94
N SER A 144 -8.36 -2.07 -7.98
CA SER A 144 -8.44 -0.69 -8.43
C SER A 144 -8.39 0.28 -7.25
N TYR A 145 -7.67 1.37 -7.42
CA TYR A 145 -7.49 2.40 -6.39
C TYR A 145 -7.40 3.78 -7.01
N THR A 146 -7.63 4.77 -6.15
CA THR A 146 -7.66 6.20 -6.49
C THR A 146 -6.77 6.99 -5.55
N GLU A 147 -6.67 8.30 -5.80
CA GLU A 147 -5.95 9.27 -4.98
C GLU A 147 -6.48 9.27 -3.53
N LYS A 148 -7.77 8.96 -3.36
CA LYS A 148 -8.41 8.80 -2.05
C LYS A 148 -7.79 7.65 -1.27
N ASP A 149 -7.51 6.52 -1.90
CA ASP A 149 -7.04 5.30 -1.25
C ASP A 149 -5.57 5.43 -0.81
N VAL A 150 -4.73 6.03 -1.66
CA VAL A 150 -3.32 6.32 -1.31
C VAL A 150 -3.23 7.37 -0.20
N THR A 151 -4.11 8.38 -0.21
CA THR A 151 -4.21 9.40 0.86
C THR A 151 -4.70 8.79 2.17
N LEU A 152 -5.74 7.95 2.11
CA LEU A 152 -6.28 7.25 3.28
C LEU A 152 -5.23 6.34 3.90
N TYR A 153 -4.47 5.61 3.07
CA TYR A 153 -3.34 4.82 3.54
C TYR A 153 -2.28 5.69 4.20
N ALA A 154 -1.87 6.81 3.58
CA ALA A 154 -0.87 7.71 4.12
C ALA A 154 -1.28 8.22 5.52
N LEU A 155 -2.53 8.64 5.70
CA LEU A 155 -3.10 9.00 7.01
C LEU A 155 -3.10 7.81 7.98
N GLY A 156 -3.54 6.64 7.51
CA GLY A 156 -3.63 5.40 8.28
C GLY A 156 -2.28 4.91 8.78
N VAL A 157 -1.20 5.19 8.06
CA VAL A 157 0.16 4.93 8.54
C VAL A 157 0.77 6.11 9.25
N GLY A 158 0.10 7.27 9.37
CA GLY A 158 0.49 8.37 10.27
C GLY A 158 1.10 9.61 9.60
N ALA A 159 0.97 9.77 8.28
CA ALA A 159 1.23 11.07 7.65
C ALA A 159 0.27 12.11 8.24
N SER A 160 0.73 13.34 8.36
CA SER A 160 -0.02 14.42 9.02
C SER A 160 0.33 15.76 8.42
N THR A 161 -0.68 16.63 8.30
CA THR A 161 -0.53 18.03 7.86
C THR A 161 0.30 18.89 8.82
N LYS A 162 0.70 18.37 9.99
CA LYS A 162 1.68 19.01 10.86
C LYS A 162 3.08 19.06 10.24
N ASP A 163 3.37 18.16 9.31
CA ASP A 163 4.62 18.11 8.56
C ASP A 163 4.32 18.59 7.14
N GLU A 164 4.86 19.75 6.76
CA GLU A 164 4.59 20.35 5.45
C GLU A 164 5.05 19.44 4.31
N ASP A 165 6.13 18.68 4.51
CA ASP A 165 6.66 17.73 3.53
C ASP A 165 5.72 16.56 3.27
N TYR A 166 4.74 16.31 4.15
CA TYR A 166 3.74 15.26 3.96
C TYR A 166 2.54 15.70 3.13
N LEU A 167 2.45 16.98 2.75
CA LEU A 167 1.37 17.44 1.88
C LEU A 167 1.35 16.68 0.53
N LYS A 168 2.53 16.29 0.03
CA LYS A 168 2.68 15.46 -1.18
C LYS A 168 2.06 14.06 -1.09
N PHE A 169 1.75 13.57 0.11
CA PHE A 169 1.07 12.28 0.32
C PHE A 169 -0.41 12.45 0.69
N LEU A 170 -0.85 13.69 0.93
CA LEU A 170 -2.13 13.98 1.57
C LEU A 170 -3.06 14.88 0.76
N PHE A 171 -2.55 15.53 -0.28
CA PHE A 171 -3.31 16.46 -1.09
C PHE A 171 -3.07 16.18 -2.58
N GLU A 172 -4.10 15.67 -3.22
CA GLU A 172 -4.14 15.32 -4.64
C GLU A 172 -3.90 16.52 -5.58
N GLY A 173 -4.07 17.74 -5.08
CA GLY A 173 -3.73 18.98 -5.81
C GLY A 173 -2.29 19.45 -5.63
N ASN A 174 -1.44 18.74 -4.87
CA ASN A 174 -0.02 19.02 -4.77
C ASN A 174 0.70 18.61 -6.07
N GLU A 175 1.62 19.43 -6.59
CA GLU A 175 2.35 19.14 -7.84
C GLU A 175 3.20 17.87 -7.76
N ASP A 176 3.66 17.52 -6.55
CA ASP A 176 4.46 16.33 -6.26
C ASP A 176 3.61 15.21 -5.64
N PHE A 177 2.28 15.22 -5.83
CA PHE A 177 1.40 14.22 -5.24
C PHE A 177 1.82 12.80 -5.63
N CYS A 178 2.10 11.96 -4.64
CA CYS A 178 2.63 10.62 -4.84
C CYS A 178 2.14 9.64 -3.77
N ALA A 179 2.18 8.35 -4.09
CA ALA A 179 1.85 7.30 -3.14
C ALA A 179 3.07 6.93 -2.27
N LEU A 180 2.83 6.60 -1.00
CA LEU A 180 3.87 5.97 -0.17
C LEU A 180 4.23 4.59 -0.76
N PRO A 181 5.52 4.21 -0.86
CA PRO A 181 5.94 2.93 -1.43
C PRO A 181 5.26 1.71 -0.79
N THR A 182 5.02 1.76 0.52
CA THR A 182 4.40 0.68 1.28
C THR A 182 2.89 0.54 1.04
N PHE A 183 2.26 1.43 0.26
CA PHE A 183 0.88 1.28 -0.17
C PHE A 183 0.64 -0.03 -0.94
N ILE A 184 1.66 -0.57 -1.64
CA ILE A 184 1.57 -1.85 -2.36
C ILE A 184 1.17 -3.05 -1.47
N ILE A 185 1.29 -2.90 -0.14
CA ILE A 185 0.75 -3.86 0.81
C ILE A 185 -0.76 -4.02 0.66
N VAL A 186 -1.49 -2.96 0.33
CA VAL A 186 -2.95 -2.98 0.19
C VAL A 186 -3.42 -3.93 -0.92
N PRO A 187 -2.99 -3.78 -2.20
CA PRO A 187 -3.36 -4.73 -3.25
C PRO A 187 -2.81 -6.14 -3.02
N SER A 188 -1.58 -6.28 -2.48
CA SER A 188 -1.05 -7.61 -2.16
C SER A 188 -1.82 -8.28 -1.01
N GLN A 189 -2.34 -7.50 -0.05
CA GLN A 189 -3.21 -7.96 1.02
C GLN A 189 -4.58 -8.37 0.50
N ALA A 190 -5.15 -7.65 -0.46
CA ALA A 190 -6.38 -8.06 -1.14
C ALA A 190 -6.20 -9.44 -1.81
N CYS A 191 -5.04 -9.72 -2.41
CA CYS A 191 -4.71 -11.04 -2.93
C CYS A 191 -4.53 -12.11 -1.83
N MET A 192 -4.07 -11.72 -0.64
CA MET A 192 -3.91 -12.61 0.51
C MET A 192 -5.22 -13.01 1.18
N PHE A 193 -6.22 -12.12 1.22
CA PHE A 193 -7.44 -12.31 2.03
C PHE A 193 -8.76 -12.19 1.24
N GLY A 194 -8.72 -11.80 -0.04
CA GLY A 194 -9.87 -11.57 -0.91
C GLY A 194 -10.67 -12.83 -1.23
N GLU A 195 -10.60 -13.33 -2.46
CA GLU A 195 -11.28 -14.57 -2.91
C GLU A 195 -10.74 -15.85 -2.21
N GLY A 196 -10.79 -15.90 -0.88
CA GLY A 196 -10.23 -16.96 -0.02
C GLY A 196 -8.72 -16.85 0.20
N GLY A 197 -7.97 -16.34 -0.78
CA GLY A 197 -6.52 -16.22 -0.69
C GLY A 197 -5.77 -17.57 -0.73
N PRO A 198 -4.43 -17.54 -0.77
CA PRO A 198 -3.61 -18.72 -1.08
C PRO A 198 -3.76 -19.86 -0.09
N LEU A 199 -3.89 -19.55 1.21
CA LEU A 199 -4.01 -20.57 2.25
C LEU A 199 -5.43 -21.14 2.34
N ALA A 200 -6.49 -20.35 2.16
CA ALA A 200 -7.85 -20.90 2.28
C ALA A 200 -8.23 -21.73 1.05
N ASN A 201 -7.67 -21.37 -0.11
CA ASN A 201 -7.86 -22.13 -1.35
C ASN A 201 -6.95 -23.38 -1.42
N CYS A 202 -6.07 -23.60 -0.44
CA CYS A 202 -5.24 -24.80 -0.33
C CYS A 202 -6.03 -25.99 0.21
N LYS A 203 -6.64 -26.80 -0.67
CA LYS A 203 -7.46 -27.96 -0.28
C LYS A 203 -6.67 -29.11 0.35
N THR A 204 -5.35 -29.13 0.18
CA THR A 204 -4.48 -30.21 0.64
C THR A 204 -3.86 -29.93 2.01
N TRP A 205 -3.98 -28.71 2.54
CA TRP A 205 -3.56 -28.34 3.89
C TRP A 205 -4.72 -27.63 4.62
N THR A 206 -5.37 -28.34 5.53
CA THR A 206 -6.41 -27.77 6.39
C THR A 206 -5.80 -26.83 7.43
N ILE A 207 -6.19 -25.55 7.41
CA ILE A 207 -5.66 -24.50 8.28
C ILE A 207 -6.77 -23.94 9.16
N ASP A 208 -6.51 -23.83 10.46
CA ASP A 208 -7.34 -23.06 11.39
C ASP A 208 -6.95 -21.58 11.33
N PHE A 209 -7.74 -20.77 10.64
CA PHE A 209 -7.46 -19.34 10.44
C PHE A 209 -7.46 -18.51 11.74
N THR A 210 -8.03 -19.03 12.84
CA THR A 210 -7.93 -18.37 14.15
C THR A 210 -6.52 -18.45 14.76
N LYS A 211 -5.67 -19.32 14.20
CA LYS A 211 -4.28 -19.58 14.63
C LYS A 211 -3.24 -19.05 13.63
N VAL A 212 -3.67 -18.24 12.67
CA VAL A 212 -2.80 -17.67 11.65
C VAL A 212 -2.25 -16.32 12.13
N LEU A 213 -0.93 -16.21 12.15
CA LEU A 213 -0.21 -15.00 12.53
C LEU A 213 0.65 -14.52 11.37
N HIS A 214 0.67 -13.22 11.14
CA HIS A 214 1.60 -12.60 10.21
C HIS A 214 2.97 -12.45 10.89
N GLY A 215 3.97 -13.23 10.47
CA GLY A 215 5.28 -13.30 11.12
C GLY A 215 6.34 -12.37 10.54
N GLU A 216 6.45 -12.30 9.21
CA GLU A 216 7.43 -11.45 8.52
C GLU A 216 6.86 -10.89 7.22
N GLN A 217 7.27 -9.68 6.85
CA GLN A 217 6.90 -9.03 5.60
C GLN A 217 8.15 -8.58 4.85
N TYR A 218 8.18 -8.83 3.54
CA TYR A 218 9.10 -8.21 2.60
C TYR A 218 8.31 -7.56 1.46
N VAL A 219 8.79 -6.41 1.00
CA VAL A 219 8.32 -5.72 -0.22
C VAL A 219 9.53 -5.22 -0.99
N GLU A 220 9.50 -5.38 -2.31
CA GLU A 220 10.41 -4.77 -3.27
C GLU A 220 9.61 -3.99 -4.30
N ILE A 221 9.97 -2.73 -4.49
CA ILE A 221 9.39 -1.80 -5.44
C ILE A 221 10.27 -1.80 -6.67
N LEU A 222 9.70 -2.19 -7.81
CA LEU A 222 10.41 -2.26 -9.09
C LEU A 222 10.14 -1.02 -9.95
N LYS A 223 8.96 -0.41 -9.75
CA LYS A 223 8.55 0.85 -10.37
C LYS A 223 7.84 1.73 -9.34
N PRO A 224 7.95 3.06 -9.43
CA PRO A 224 7.12 3.96 -8.65
C PRO A 224 5.64 3.60 -8.79
N LEU A 225 4.89 3.71 -7.70
CA LEU A 225 3.45 3.50 -7.72
C LEU A 225 2.77 4.75 -8.26
N GLU A 226 1.87 4.56 -9.22
CA GLU A 226 0.93 5.60 -9.63
C GLU A 226 0.01 5.97 -8.47
N THR A 227 -0.64 7.13 -8.56
CA THR A 227 -1.55 7.64 -7.52
C THR A 227 -2.98 7.11 -7.68
N SER A 228 -3.29 6.54 -8.84
CA SER A 228 -4.53 5.83 -9.14
C SER A 228 -4.27 4.79 -10.25
N GLY A 229 -5.14 3.78 -10.35
CA GLY A 229 -5.03 2.77 -11.40
C GLY A 229 -5.56 1.41 -10.96
N THR A 230 -5.33 0.41 -11.81
CA THR A 230 -5.67 -0.99 -11.51
C THR A 230 -4.38 -1.82 -11.52
N LEU A 231 -4.20 -2.60 -10.47
CA LEU A 231 -3.09 -3.56 -10.35
C LEU A 231 -3.63 -4.97 -10.32
N THR A 232 -2.87 -5.92 -10.85
CA THR A 232 -3.18 -7.35 -10.78
C THR A 232 -2.13 -8.04 -9.94
N SER A 233 -2.55 -8.74 -8.88
CA SER A 233 -1.67 -9.47 -7.97
C SER A 233 -1.86 -10.98 -8.10
N THR A 234 -0.77 -11.74 -8.15
CA THR A 234 -0.79 -13.21 -8.21
C THR A 234 0.03 -13.78 -7.06
N ALA A 235 -0.61 -14.55 -6.18
CA ALA A 235 0.04 -15.19 -5.04
C ALA A 235 0.45 -16.64 -5.33
N LYS A 236 1.60 -17.05 -4.78
CA LYS A 236 2.11 -18.42 -4.83
C LYS A 236 2.68 -18.83 -3.48
N ILE A 237 2.28 -20.00 -2.98
CA ILE A 237 2.92 -20.61 -1.80
C ILE A 237 4.29 -21.12 -2.24
N ALA A 238 5.34 -20.37 -1.96
CA ALA A 238 6.66 -20.60 -2.50
C ALA A 238 7.46 -21.65 -1.71
N ASP A 239 7.26 -21.73 -0.39
CA ASP A 239 7.91 -22.71 0.49
C ASP A 239 7.13 -22.87 1.81
N VAL A 240 7.37 -23.97 2.54
CA VAL A 240 6.77 -24.22 3.85
C VAL A 240 7.81 -24.76 4.85
N ILE A 241 7.94 -24.11 6.00
CA ILE A 241 8.97 -24.37 7.02
C ILE A 241 8.34 -24.99 8.27
N ASP A 242 8.95 -26.05 8.80
CA ASP A 242 8.54 -26.67 10.07
C ASP A 242 9.27 -26.00 11.25
N LYS A 243 8.54 -25.32 12.13
CA LYS A 243 9.06 -24.73 13.38
C LYS A 243 8.76 -25.57 14.63
N GLY A 244 8.17 -26.74 14.46
CA GLY A 244 7.83 -27.67 15.54
C GLY A 244 6.56 -27.25 16.26
N SER A 245 6.50 -26.01 16.76
CA SER A 245 5.28 -25.42 17.33
C SER A 245 4.27 -24.93 16.29
N GLY A 246 4.63 -24.92 15.01
CA GLY A 246 3.78 -24.46 13.91
C GLY A 246 4.48 -24.57 12.55
N ALA A 247 3.76 -24.27 11.48
CA ALA A 247 4.28 -24.15 10.12
C ALA A 247 4.46 -22.67 9.74
N ILE A 248 5.46 -22.35 8.93
CA ILE A 248 5.53 -21.04 8.24
C ILE A 248 5.28 -21.29 6.75
N ALA A 249 4.24 -20.70 6.19
CA ALA A 249 4.05 -20.58 4.75
C ALA A 249 4.77 -19.32 4.25
N ILE A 250 5.70 -19.48 3.31
CA ILE A 250 6.31 -18.39 2.56
C ILE A 250 5.49 -18.20 1.29
N ILE A 251 4.89 -17.02 1.14
CA ILE A 251 3.98 -16.72 0.05
C ILE A 251 4.54 -15.54 -0.72
N ASP A 252 4.86 -15.79 -1.98
CA ASP A 252 5.34 -14.79 -2.92
C ASP A 252 4.15 -14.20 -3.66
N ILE A 253 4.15 -12.87 -3.85
CA ILE A 253 3.11 -12.14 -4.58
C ILE A 253 3.78 -11.23 -5.59
N ASP A 254 3.45 -11.44 -6.85
CA ASP A 254 3.83 -10.55 -7.94
C ASP A 254 2.67 -9.60 -8.22
N THR A 255 2.94 -8.29 -8.23
CA THR A 255 1.95 -7.27 -8.58
C THR A 255 2.36 -6.57 -9.86
N CYS A 256 1.45 -6.53 -10.83
CA CYS A 256 1.64 -5.93 -12.15
C CYS A 256 0.66 -4.77 -12.39
N ASP A 257 1.05 -3.83 -13.26
CA ASP A 257 0.17 -2.77 -13.76
C ASP A 257 -0.76 -3.26 -14.88
N GLN A 258 -1.63 -2.38 -15.39
CA GLN A 258 -2.55 -2.69 -16.49
C GLN A 258 -1.87 -3.11 -17.81
N ASN A 259 -0.57 -2.85 -17.98
CA ASN A 259 0.20 -3.28 -19.14
C ASN A 259 0.84 -4.66 -18.93
N GLY A 260 0.63 -5.27 -17.76
CA GLY A 260 1.24 -6.53 -17.35
C GLY A 260 2.70 -6.39 -16.91
N GLU A 261 3.20 -5.17 -16.71
CA GLU A 261 4.56 -4.96 -16.22
C GLU A 261 4.60 -5.08 -14.70
N LYS A 262 5.56 -5.85 -14.18
CA LYS A 262 5.71 -6.07 -12.74
C LYS A 262 6.16 -4.78 -12.06
N VAL A 263 5.32 -4.24 -11.17
CA VAL A 263 5.60 -3.00 -10.40
C VAL A 263 6.19 -3.32 -9.03
N ALA A 264 5.88 -4.49 -8.47
CA ALA A 264 6.39 -4.88 -7.17
C ALA A 264 6.41 -6.40 -6.96
N PHE A 265 7.18 -6.80 -5.96
CA PHE A 265 7.20 -8.13 -5.40
C PHE A 265 7.00 -8.05 -3.88
N SER A 266 6.14 -8.90 -3.33
CA SER A 266 5.94 -9.02 -1.89
C SER A 266 6.17 -10.46 -1.45
N GLN A 267 6.79 -10.65 -0.28
CA GLN A 267 6.89 -11.99 0.33
C GLN A 267 6.36 -11.94 1.76
N TRP A 268 5.33 -12.75 1.99
CA TRP A 268 4.62 -12.89 3.26
C TRP A 268 5.09 -14.17 3.95
N ALA A 269 5.49 -14.07 5.21
CA ALA A 269 5.74 -15.25 6.05
C ALA A 269 4.62 -15.40 7.07
N THR A 270 3.74 -16.36 6.80
CA THR A 270 2.53 -16.60 7.60
C THR A 270 2.76 -17.81 8.52
N PHE A 271 2.65 -17.61 9.83
CA PHE A 271 2.84 -18.66 10.83
C PHE A 271 1.49 -19.26 11.24
N VAL A 272 1.33 -20.57 11.04
CA VAL A 272 0.16 -21.34 11.45
C VAL A 272 0.51 -22.07 12.74
N VAL A 273 -0.01 -21.58 13.86
CA VAL A 273 0.27 -22.12 15.20
C VAL A 273 -0.33 -23.51 15.32
N GLY A 274 0.47 -24.48 15.79
CA GLY A 274 0.05 -25.87 16.00
C GLY A 274 0.34 -26.81 14.82
N ASP A 275 0.48 -26.28 13.62
CA ASP A 275 0.67 -27.06 12.38
C ASP A 275 2.14 -27.46 12.13
N GLY A 276 2.93 -27.61 13.18
CA GLY A 276 4.33 -28.04 13.11
C GLY A 276 4.52 -29.55 13.23
N ASN A 277 5.77 -29.99 13.31
CA ASN A 277 6.15 -31.41 13.47
C ASN A 277 5.75 -32.32 12.29
N PHE A 278 5.61 -31.76 11.08
CA PHE A 278 5.33 -32.50 9.85
C PHE A 278 6.60 -33.01 9.16
N GLY A 279 7.78 -32.77 9.74
CA GLY A 279 9.06 -33.28 9.21
C GLY A 279 9.62 -32.48 8.04
N GLY A 280 9.15 -31.25 7.85
CA GLY A 280 9.63 -30.33 6.81
C GLY A 280 10.97 -29.67 7.12
N PRO A 281 11.49 -28.86 6.19
CA PRO A 281 12.74 -28.13 6.40
C PRO A 281 12.61 -27.11 7.54
N ARG A 282 13.67 -26.93 8.34
CA ARG A 282 13.71 -25.94 9.45
C ARG A 282 14.01 -24.50 9.00
N LYS A 283 14.52 -24.36 7.78
CA LYS A 283 14.91 -23.10 7.14
C LYS A 283 14.52 -23.15 5.67
N SER A 284 14.04 -22.04 5.14
CA SER A 284 13.83 -21.86 3.71
C SER A 284 15.12 -21.41 3.03
N LYS A 285 15.29 -21.79 1.76
CA LYS A 285 16.34 -21.26 0.88
C LYS A 285 15.88 -20.06 0.05
N ILE A 286 14.57 -19.80 0.01
CA ILE A 286 13.96 -18.75 -0.82
C ILE A 286 13.46 -17.57 0.02
N ALA A 287 13.25 -17.76 1.32
CA ALA A 287 12.81 -16.69 2.19
C ALA A 287 13.87 -15.57 2.23
N VAL A 288 13.45 -14.34 1.97
CA VAL A 288 14.31 -13.16 2.06
C VAL A 288 14.78 -13.02 3.52
N PRO A 289 16.10 -13.06 3.77
CA PRO A 289 16.62 -13.16 5.12
C PRO A 289 16.40 -11.85 5.89
N LEU A 290 16.17 -11.98 7.20
CA LEU A 290 16.28 -10.85 8.12
C LEU A 290 17.74 -10.44 8.28
N ALA A 291 17.95 -9.22 8.74
CA ALA A 291 19.28 -8.71 9.04
C ALA A 291 19.27 -7.96 10.37
N ASP A 292 20.16 -8.35 11.28
CA ASP A 292 20.31 -7.67 12.57
C ASP A 292 21.05 -6.33 12.38
N PRO A 293 20.68 -5.28 13.13
CA PRO A 293 21.39 -4.01 13.07
C PRO A 293 22.85 -4.15 13.54
N PRO A 294 23.76 -3.28 13.08
CA PRO A 294 25.15 -3.31 13.51
C PRO A 294 25.25 -3.04 15.03
N ALA A 295 26.28 -3.63 15.67
CA ALA A 295 26.52 -3.51 17.11
C ALA A 295 27.14 -2.16 17.51
N ARG A 296 26.46 -1.06 17.17
CA ARG A 296 26.81 0.34 17.47
C ARG A 296 25.54 1.13 17.78
N ALA A 297 25.68 2.37 18.26
CA ALA A 297 24.54 3.25 18.47
C ALA A 297 23.82 3.55 17.13
N PRO A 298 22.47 3.74 17.15
CA PRO A 298 21.72 4.14 15.96
C PRO A 298 22.17 5.51 15.45
N ASP A 299 22.15 5.69 14.13
CA ASP A 299 22.45 6.96 13.47
C ASP A 299 21.29 7.94 13.63
N ALA A 300 20.05 7.43 13.64
CA ALA A 300 18.85 8.21 13.90
C ALA A 300 17.85 7.43 14.76
N VAL A 301 17.10 8.16 15.58
CA VAL A 301 16.00 7.65 16.39
C VAL A 301 14.83 8.60 16.26
N ASP A 302 13.65 8.07 15.96
CA ASP A 302 12.43 8.86 15.78
C ASP A 302 11.29 8.24 16.59
N GLU A 303 10.44 9.10 17.16
CA GLU A 303 9.29 8.69 17.95
C GLU A 303 7.99 9.08 17.27
N PHE A 304 7.09 8.12 17.11
CA PHE A 304 5.76 8.34 16.58
C PHE A 304 4.69 7.90 17.59
N LYS A 305 3.93 8.86 18.12
CA LYS A 305 2.78 8.57 18.97
C LYS A 305 1.59 8.17 18.08
N THR A 306 1.20 6.90 18.13
CA THR A 306 0.00 6.44 17.42
C THR A 306 -1.25 7.07 18.02
N SER A 307 -2.29 7.27 17.21
CA SER A 307 -3.61 7.62 17.72
C SER A 307 -4.25 6.43 18.44
N VAL A 308 -5.14 6.69 19.40
CA VAL A 308 -6.02 5.66 19.96
C VAL A 308 -6.91 5.03 18.89
N ASP A 309 -7.21 5.79 17.82
CA ASP A 309 -8.01 5.33 16.68
C ASP A 309 -7.15 4.86 15.49
N GLN A 310 -5.84 4.65 15.68
CA GLN A 310 -4.93 4.34 14.56
C GLN A 310 -5.34 3.07 13.82
N ALA A 311 -5.74 2.01 14.55
CA ALA A 311 -6.23 0.77 13.96
C ALA A 311 -7.58 0.96 13.25
N ALA A 312 -8.46 1.79 13.81
CA ALA A 312 -9.77 2.10 13.24
C ALA A 312 -9.65 2.85 11.90
N LEU A 313 -8.62 3.69 11.75
CA LEU A 313 -8.30 4.36 10.49
C LEU A 313 -7.59 3.43 9.51
N TYR A 314 -6.52 2.76 9.93
CA TYR A 314 -5.70 1.92 9.05
C TYR A 314 -6.48 0.76 8.41
N ARG A 315 -7.42 0.14 9.15
CA ARG A 315 -8.26 -0.94 8.61
C ARG A 315 -9.07 -0.53 7.38
N LEU A 316 -9.37 0.75 7.22
CA LEU A 316 -10.11 1.26 6.05
C LEU A 316 -9.30 1.15 4.75
N SER A 317 -7.99 0.89 4.84
CA SER A 317 -7.15 0.58 3.70
C SER A 317 -7.24 -0.89 3.25
N GLY A 318 -7.92 -1.79 3.97
CA GLY A 318 -8.17 -3.16 3.47
C GLY A 318 -8.28 -4.24 4.55
N ASP A 319 -7.50 -4.15 5.63
CA ASP A 319 -7.47 -5.18 6.67
C ASP A 319 -8.60 -5.01 7.70
N HIS A 320 -9.73 -5.64 7.40
CA HIS A 320 -10.93 -5.55 8.22
C HIS A 320 -10.97 -6.52 9.41
N ASN A 321 -9.88 -7.25 9.70
CA ASN A 321 -9.86 -8.27 10.75
C ASN A 321 -10.36 -7.71 12.11
N PRO A 322 -11.40 -8.32 12.73
CA PRO A 322 -11.98 -7.84 13.99
C PRO A 322 -10.99 -7.77 15.15
N LEU A 323 -9.88 -8.51 15.11
CA LEU A 323 -8.77 -8.46 16.08
C LEU A 323 -8.29 -7.04 16.38
N HIS A 324 -8.42 -6.13 15.42
CA HIS A 324 -7.91 -4.77 15.49
C HIS A 324 -8.93 -3.72 15.93
N ILE A 325 -10.18 -4.12 16.22
CA ILE A 325 -11.25 -3.17 16.58
C ILE A 325 -12.25 -3.70 17.62
N ASP A 326 -12.55 -5.01 17.62
CA ASP A 326 -13.53 -5.63 18.52
C ASP A 326 -12.83 -6.24 19.76
N PRO A 327 -13.08 -5.71 20.97
CA PRO A 327 -12.49 -6.23 22.19
C PRO A 327 -12.80 -7.71 22.47
N SER A 328 -14.00 -8.18 22.10
CA SER A 328 -14.42 -9.56 22.32
C SER A 328 -13.62 -10.51 21.44
N PHE A 329 -13.39 -10.12 20.19
CA PHE A 329 -12.58 -10.90 19.26
C PHE A 329 -11.10 -10.88 19.63
N ALA A 330 -10.58 -9.73 20.06
CA ALA A 330 -9.21 -9.62 20.55
C ALA A 330 -8.96 -10.54 21.77
N ALA A 331 -9.93 -10.61 22.70
CA ALA A 331 -9.88 -11.51 23.85
C ALA A 331 -9.86 -12.99 23.44
N MET A 332 -10.63 -13.39 22.42
CA MET A 332 -10.59 -14.74 21.86
C MET A 332 -9.20 -15.08 21.27
N GLY A 333 -8.53 -14.10 20.67
CA GLY A 333 -7.15 -14.21 20.17
C GLY A 333 -6.08 -14.18 21.27
N GLY A 334 -6.46 -14.06 22.54
CA GLY A 334 -5.54 -14.03 23.68
C GLY A 334 -4.96 -12.64 23.99
N PHE A 335 -5.55 -11.57 23.47
CA PHE A 335 -5.14 -10.19 23.73
C PHE A 335 -6.10 -9.51 24.71
N ALA A 336 -5.59 -8.69 25.62
CA ALA A 336 -6.42 -7.99 26.60
C ALA A 336 -7.31 -6.90 25.97
N GLU A 337 -6.87 -6.36 24.83
CA GLU A 337 -7.54 -5.30 24.08
C GLU A 337 -7.13 -5.38 22.60
N PRO A 338 -7.87 -4.73 21.67
CA PRO A 338 -7.52 -4.72 20.26
C PRO A 338 -6.11 -4.19 19.99
N ILE A 339 -5.36 -4.90 19.17
CA ILE A 339 -3.97 -4.55 18.83
C ILE A 339 -3.92 -3.78 17.51
N LEU A 340 -2.93 -2.92 17.34
CA LEU A 340 -2.64 -2.28 16.07
C LEU A 340 -2.13 -3.31 15.05
N HIS A 341 -2.51 -3.16 13.78
CA HIS A 341 -1.99 -4.00 12.70
C HIS A 341 -0.47 -3.93 12.64
N GLY A 342 0.19 -5.09 12.49
CA GLY A 342 1.64 -5.13 12.27
C GLY A 342 2.05 -4.31 11.06
N LEU A 343 1.28 -4.38 9.98
CA LEU A 343 1.52 -3.64 8.74
C LEU A 343 1.30 -2.12 8.87
N CYS A 344 0.52 -1.66 9.86
CA CYS A 344 0.45 -0.24 10.21
C CYS A 344 1.76 0.21 10.86
N SER A 345 2.25 -0.55 11.85
CA SER A 345 3.57 -0.27 12.49
C SER A 345 4.71 -0.32 11.48
N TYR A 346 4.65 -1.25 10.53
CA TYR A 346 5.56 -1.35 9.40
C TYR A 346 5.53 -0.12 8.49
N GLY A 347 4.33 0.33 8.12
CA GLY A 347 4.14 1.55 7.32
C GLY A 347 4.65 2.80 8.03
N ILE A 348 4.41 2.92 9.34
CA ILE A 348 4.97 3.99 10.18
C ILE A 348 6.49 3.99 10.12
N ALA A 349 7.13 2.84 10.37
CA ALA A 349 8.59 2.72 10.34
C ALA A 349 9.16 3.02 8.95
N ALA A 350 8.54 2.52 7.88
CA ALA A 350 8.94 2.77 6.51
C ALA A 350 8.88 4.26 6.16
N ARG A 351 7.78 4.95 6.49
CA ARG A 351 7.65 6.40 6.26
C ARG A 351 8.68 7.18 7.06
N THR A 352 8.90 6.80 8.33
CA THR A 352 9.94 7.43 9.15
C THR A 352 11.32 7.29 8.51
N ILE A 353 11.69 6.10 8.03
CA ILE A 353 12.98 5.89 7.35
C ILE A 353 13.06 6.67 6.04
N LEU A 354 11.98 6.70 5.26
CA LEU A 354 11.89 7.47 4.02
C LEU A 354 12.11 8.97 4.27
N LYS A 355 11.55 9.50 5.36
CA LYS A 355 11.79 10.89 5.79
C LYS A 355 13.26 11.14 6.14
N HIS A 356 13.87 10.28 6.94
CA HIS A 356 15.24 10.49 7.45
C HIS A 356 16.33 10.23 6.40
N PHE A 357 16.14 9.26 5.51
CA PHE A 357 17.21 8.79 4.62
C PHE A 357 16.88 8.83 3.13
N GLY A 358 15.61 9.04 2.78
CA GLY A 358 15.14 9.12 1.40
C GLY A 358 14.51 10.46 1.03
N ASN A 359 14.68 11.51 1.86
CA ASN A 359 14.16 12.87 1.62
C ASN A 359 12.65 12.92 1.31
N ASN A 360 11.85 12.00 1.85
CA ASN A 360 10.44 11.84 1.49
C ASN A 360 10.22 11.68 -0.04
N ASP A 361 11.18 11.10 -0.76
CA ASP A 361 11.07 10.76 -2.18
C ASP A 361 10.81 9.26 -2.34
N PRO A 362 9.58 8.83 -2.69
CA PRO A 362 9.25 7.44 -2.97
C PRO A 362 10.17 6.75 -3.98
N ALA A 363 10.75 7.48 -4.94
CA ALA A 363 11.65 6.92 -5.94
C ALA A 363 12.99 6.45 -5.34
N SER A 364 13.36 6.95 -4.16
CA SER A 364 14.53 6.48 -3.41
C SER A 364 14.32 5.09 -2.79
N PHE A 365 13.09 4.63 -2.64
CA PHE A 365 12.74 3.44 -1.87
C PHE A 365 12.74 2.19 -2.73
N LYS A 366 13.65 1.25 -2.45
CA LYS A 366 13.77 0.02 -3.24
C LYS A 366 13.10 -1.18 -2.58
N ALA A 367 13.37 -1.44 -1.32
CA ALA A 367 12.84 -2.62 -0.65
C ALA A 367 12.78 -2.44 0.87
N ILE A 368 11.99 -3.27 1.54
CA ILE A 368 11.89 -3.28 2.99
C ILE A 368 11.55 -4.68 3.50
N LYS A 369 12.25 -5.11 4.55
CA LYS A 369 12.04 -6.36 5.27
C LYS A 369 11.75 -6.09 6.74
N THR A 370 10.93 -6.92 7.38
CA THR A 370 10.80 -6.95 8.85
C THR A 370 10.32 -8.30 9.37
N ARG A 371 10.55 -8.54 10.67
CA ARG A 371 9.82 -9.52 11.48
C ARG A 371 8.96 -8.82 12.53
N PHE A 372 7.69 -9.21 12.60
CA PHE A 372 6.77 -8.82 13.66
C PHE A 372 7.07 -9.62 14.93
N ALA A 373 7.27 -8.93 16.06
CA ALA A 373 7.77 -9.54 17.29
C ALA A 373 6.75 -9.50 18.45
N LYS A 374 6.27 -8.31 18.82
CA LYS A 374 5.29 -8.11 19.89
C LYS A 374 4.19 -7.14 19.43
N PRO A 375 2.95 -7.31 19.93
CA PRO A 375 1.85 -6.43 19.57
C PRO A 375 2.10 -5.00 20.03
N VAL A 376 1.51 -4.07 19.29
CA VAL A 376 1.44 -2.63 19.61
C VAL A 376 -0.01 -2.34 19.93
N LEU A 377 -0.28 -1.55 20.96
CA LEU A 377 -1.62 -1.07 21.25
C LEU A 377 -1.83 0.32 20.60
N PRO A 378 -2.97 0.58 19.95
CA PRO A 378 -3.29 1.93 19.49
C PRO A 378 -3.19 2.94 20.64
N GLY A 379 -2.57 4.09 20.39
CA GLY A 379 -2.26 5.09 21.40
C GLY A 379 -0.85 4.96 22.00
N GLN A 380 -0.11 3.88 21.75
CA GLN A 380 1.28 3.76 22.21
C GLN A 380 2.28 4.51 21.31
N THR A 381 3.47 4.77 21.83
CA THR A 381 4.56 5.41 21.08
C THR A 381 5.50 4.37 20.49
N LEU A 382 5.64 4.41 19.17
CA LEU A 382 6.66 3.67 18.44
C LEU A 382 7.97 4.45 18.46
N VAL A 383 9.08 3.78 18.76
CA VAL A 383 10.44 4.30 18.68
C VAL A 383 11.17 3.52 17.61
N THR A 384 11.51 4.20 16.50
CA THR A 384 12.21 3.60 15.36
C THR A 384 13.69 3.97 15.45
N GLU A 385 14.53 2.99 15.76
CA GLU A 385 15.98 3.10 15.76
C GLU A 385 16.50 2.72 14.37
N MET A 386 17.41 3.51 13.79
CA MET A 386 17.85 3.38 12.40
C MET A 386 19.39 3.43 12.29
N TRP A 387 19.97 2.55 11.47
CA TRP A 387 21.42 2.47 11.21
C TRP A 387 21.67 2.42 9.71
N LYS A 388 22.42 3.38 9.18
CA LYS A 388 22.78 3.48 7.77
C LYS A 388 24.09 2.74 7.49
N GLU A 389 24.05 1.80 6.56
CA GLU A 389 25.21 1.07 6.04
C GLU A 389 25.14 1.08 4.50
N GLY A 390 25.79 2.07 3.88
CA GLY A 390 25.68 2.31 2.44
C GLY A 390 24.25 2.68 2.04
N SER A 391 23.68 1.91 1.12
CA SER A 391 22.29 2.08 0.64
C SER A 391 21.26 1.33 1.50
N ARG A 392 21.67 0.60 2.55
CA ARG A 392 20.77 -0.13 3.43
C ARG A 392 20.63 0.58 4.77
N ILE A 393 19.39 0.82 5.18
CA ILE A 393 19.03 1.33 6.51
C ILE A 393 18.49 0.16 7.32
N PHE A 394 19.29 -0.36 8.25
CA PHE A 394 18.80 -1.31 9.24
C PHE A 394 17.89 -0.59 10.22
N TYR A 395 16.84 -1.25 10.70
CA TYR A 395 15.97 -0.65 11.70
C TYR A 395 15.38 -1.66 12.68
N LYS A 396 14.98 -1.12 13.82
CA LYS A 396 14.24 -1.83 14.86
C LYS A 396 13.20 -0.87 15.42
N CYS A 397 12.01 -1.38 15.71
CA CYS A 397 10.97 -0.59 16.34
C CYS A 397 10.62 -1.16 17.73
N THR A 398 10.52 -0.28 18.72
CA THR A 398 10.13 -0.63 20.09
C THR A 398 8.93 0.20 20.55
N VAL A 399 8.15 -0.35 21.47
CA VAL A 399 7.08 0.40 22.14
C VAL A 399 7.67 1.11 23.35
N LYS A 400 7.70 2.45 23.33
CA LYS A 400 8.35 3.29 24.36
C LYS A 400 7.85 2.94 25.76
N GLU A 401 6.54 2.78 25.91
CA GLU A 401 5.90 2.53 27.20
C GLU A 401 6.28 1.19 27.84
N THR A 402 6.72 0.22 27.05
CA THR A 402 7.04 -1.13 27.55
C THR A 402 8.49 -1.54 27.35
N GLY A 403 9.25 -0.82 26.52
CA GLY A 403 10.59 -1.19 26.08
C GLY A 403 10.66 -2.45 25.21
N LYS A 404 9.51 -3.03 24.83
CA LYS A 404 9.47 -4.29 24.06
C LYS A 404 9.63 -4.00 22.57
N PRO A 405 10.41 -4.81 21.83
CA PRO A 405 10.50 -4.70 20.39
C PRO A 405 9.22 -5.19 19.72
N CYS A 406 8.66 -4.39 18.82
CA CYS A 406 7.52 -4.76 17.98
C CYS A 406 7.95 -5.14 16.56
N LEU A 407 9.01 -4.51 16.01
CA LEU A 407 9.61 -4.84 14.72
C LEU A 407 11.10 -5.15 14.89
N THR A 408 11.57 -6.26 14.31
CA THR A 408 12.95 -6.75 14.47
C THR A 408 13.53 -7.30 13.18
N GLY A 409 14.87 -7.39 13.10
CA GLY A 409 15.58 -7.92 11.93
C GLY A 409 15.28 -7.16 10.63
N GLY A 410 14.87 -5.91 10.75
CA GLY A 410 14.33 -5.11 9.67
C GLY A 410 15.40 -4.28 8.97
N TYR A 411 15.18 -4.06 7.68
CA TYR A 411 15.97 -3.12 6.90
C TYR A 411 15.13 -2.50 5.79
N VAL A 412 15.55 -1.34 5.30
CA VAL A 412 15.09 -0.68 4.07
C VAL A 412 16.28 -0.55 3.14
N ASP A 413 16.16 -1.01 1.90
CA ASP A 413 17.11 -0.70 0.85
C ASP A 413 16.64 0.55 0.10
N LEU A 414 17.56 1.49 -0.09
CA LEU A 414 17.38 2.67 -0.91
C LEU A 414 18.14 2.51 -2.23
N VAL A 415 17.75 3.25 -3.26
CA VAL A 415 18.48 3.32 -4.52
C VAL A 415 19.83 4.01 -4.28
N SER A 416 20.91 3.36 -4.70
CA SER A 416 22.30 3.76 -4.40
C SER A 416 22.73 5.12 -4.98
N ASP A 417 21.94 5.68 -5.89
CA ASP A 417 22.23 6.96 -6.54
C ASP A 417 21.73 8.18 -5.75
N PHE A 418 21.15 7.96 -4.57
CA PHE A 418 21.24 8.96 -3.51
C PHE A 418 22.65 8.93 -2.94
N ALA A 419 23.58 9.51 -3.71
CA ALA A 419 24.84 9.97 -3.19
C ALA A 419 24.52 10.65 -1.86
N SER A 420 25.05 10.07 -0.79
CA SER A 420 25.19 10.75 0.47
C SER A 420 25.66 12.15 0.16
N VAL A 421 24.82 13.16 0.43
CA VAL A 421 25.37 14.43 0.89
C VAL A 421 26.09 14.03 2.15
N SER A 422 27.39 13.80 2.00
CA SER A 422 28.26 13.43 3.09
C SER A 422 28.07 14.50 4.16
N GLU A 423 27.75 14.07 5.38
CA GLU A 423 28.12 14.80 6.57
C GLU A 423 29.65 14.95 6.55
N SER A 424 30.11 15.97 5.84
CA SER A 424 31.29 16.69 6.25
C SER A 424 30.76 17.90 6.97
N VAL A 425 30.84 17.86 8.29
CA VAL A 425 30.66 19.03 9.14
C VAL A 425 31.74 20.04 8.73
N SER A 426 31.39 20.89 7.78
CA SER A 426 32.11 22.10 7.43
C SER A 426 31.47 23.23 8.22
N THR A 427 32.23 23.81 9.15
CA THR A 427 31.84 24.84 10.11
C THR A 427 31.59 26.21 9.49
N THR A 428 30.69 26.29 8.49
CA THR A 428 30.26 27.57 7.90
C THR A 428 28.74 27.68 8.05
N PRO A 429 28.19 28.84 8.46
CA PRO A 429 26.75 28.99 8.61
C PRO A 429 26.02 28.58 7.32
N GLN A 430 25.07 27.65 7.44
CA GLN A 430 24.21 27.22 6.33
C GLN A 430 23.40 28.43 5.87
N LEU A 431 23.57 28.82 4.61
CA LEU A 431 22.88 29.95 4.01
C LEU A 431 21.46 29.51 3.67
N VAL A 432 20.46 30.38 3.83
CA VAL A 432 19.06 30.03 3.56
C VAL A 432 18.85 29.74 2.07
N SER A 433 19.66 30.35 1.21
CA SER A 433 19.68 30.07 -0.23
C SER A 433 20.31 28.73 -0.62
N ASP A 434 20.97 27.99 0.29
CA ASP A 434 21.51 26.65 0.00
C ASP A 434 20.40 25.71 -0.50
N ALA A 435 19.24 25.74 0.15
CA ALA A 435 18.06 24.95 -0.24
C ALA A 435 17.56 25.32 -1.64
N VAL A 436 17.69 26.58 -2.05
CA VAL A 436 17.29 27.04 -3.38
C VAL A 436 18.16 26.43 -4.47
N PHE A 437 19.47 26.30 -4.25
CA PHE A 437 20.36 25.68 -5.23
C PHE A 437 20.25 24.15 -5.26
N GLN A 438 19.92 23.52 -4.13
CA GLN A 438 19.58 22.10 -4.08
C GLN A 438 18.31 21.80 -4.89
N GLU A 439 17.27 22.63 -4.75
CA GLU A 439 16.06 22.56 -5.57
C GLU A 439 16.35 22.78 -7.07
N MET A 440 17.20 23.75 -7.40
CA MET A 440 17.63 23.94 -8.78
C MET A 440 18.32 22.70 -9.34
N ALA A 441 19.14 22.03 -8.54
CA ALA A 441 19.82 20.80 -8.94
C ALA A 441 18.82 19.68 -9.28
N ALA A 442 17.79 19.51 -8.46
CA ALA A 442 16.75 18.50 -8.65
C ALA A 442 15.89 18.75 -9.91
N ARG A 443 15.72 20.02 -10.31
CA ARG A 443 14.88 20.41 -11.46
C ARG A 443 15.61 20.41 -12.80
N VAL A 444 16.92 20.19 -12.84
CA VAL A 444 17.65 20.20 -14.13
C VAL A 444 17.26 18.99 -14.97
N THR A 445 16.73 19.23 -16.17
CA THR A 445 16.42 18.19 -17.16
C THR A 445 17.30 18.30 -18.41
N PRO A 446 17.49 17.20 -19.18
CA PRO A 446 18.21 17.25 -20.44
C PRO A 446 17.65 18.27 -21.45
N ASP A 447 16.33 18.48 -21.45
CA ASP A 447 15.66 19.48 -22.29
C ASP A 447 16.09 20.92 -21.94
N MET A 448 16.24 21.22 -20.64
CA MET A 448 16.72 22.52 -20.18
C MET A 448 18.17 22.76 -20.60
N VAL A 449 19.04 21.75 -20.51
CA VAL A 449 20.43 21.84 -21.01
C VAL A 449 20.43 22.12 -22.52
N ALA A 450 19.58 21.42 -23.28
CA ALA A 450 19.46 21.61 -24.71
C ALA A 450 18.90 22.98 -25.12
N LYS A 451 18.02 23.60 -24.31
CA LYS A 451 17.40 24.90 -24.60
C LYS A 451 18.21 26.10 -24.09
N VAL A 452 18.79 25.99 -22.91
CA VAL A 452 19.46 27.11 -22.22
C VAL A 452 20.86 27.33 -22.79
N LYS A 453 21.67 26.26 -22.88
CA LYS A 453 23.05 26.24 -23.40
C LYS A 453 23.96 27.31 -22.79
N ALA A 454 23.86 27.52 -21.47
CA ALA A 454 24.59 28.56 -20.75
C ALA A 454 24.97 28.14 -19.34
N MET A 455 26.07 28.69 -18.84
CA MET A 455 26.57 28.48 -17.48
C MET A 455 26.39 29.74 -16.64
N PHE A 456 25.80 29.59 -15.46
CA PHE A 456 25.53 30.68 -14.53
C PHE A 456 26.31 30.48 -13.24
N GLN A 457 27.04 31.50 -12.81
CA GLN A 457 27.67 31.56 -11.50
C GLN A 457 26.84 32.48 -10.60
N TRP A 458 26.59 32.06 -9.36
CA TRP A 458 25.90 32.83 -8.35
C TRP A 458 26.82 33.08 -7.19
N ASN A 459 27.05 34.35 -6.86
CA ASN A 459 27.82 34.76 -5.70
C ASN A 459 26.83 35.22 -4.63
N ILE A 460 26.63 34.38 -3.62
CA ILE A 460 25.78 34.69 -2.49
C ILE A 460 26.58 35.49 -1.47
N THR A 461 25.97 36.58 -1.02
CA THR A 461 26.55 37.48 -0.04
C THR A 461 25.79 37.43 1.28
N VAL A 462 26.50 37.66 2.38
CA VAL A 462 25.96 37.97 3.71
C VAL A 462 26.67 39.22 4.19
N ASP A 463 25.90 40.23 4.61
CA ASP A 463 26.42 41.55 4.99
C ASP A 463 27.35 42.15 3.91
N LYS A 464 26.96 41.98 2.63
CA LYS A 464 27.66 42.45 1.41
C LYS A 464 29.03 41.83 1.18
N LYS A 465 29.40 40.79 1.92
CA LYS A 465 30.61 40.00 1.70
C LYS A 465 30.24 38.68 1.04
N GLU A 466 31.04 38.24 0.07
CA GLU A 466 30.85 36.94 -0.56
C GLU A 466 30.98 35.84 0.49
N ALA A 467 29.89 35.12 0.69
CA ALA A 467 29.80 34.01 1.63
C ALA A 467 29.96 32.68 0.90
N GLN A 468 29.41 32.57 -0.31
CA GLN A 468 29.41 31.32 -1.06
C GLN A 468 29.26 31.56 -2.56
N ILE A 469 29.78 30.64 -3.37
CA ILE A 469 29.60 30.61 -4.82
C ILE A 469 28.86 29.33 -5.18
N TRP A 470 27.91 29.42 -6.11
CA TRP A 470 27.24 28.30 -6.76
C TRP A 470 27.42 28.38 -8.28
N THR A 471 27.49 27.22 -8.93
CA THR A 471 27.52 27.10 -10.39
C THR A 471 26.33 26.27 -10.86
N VAL A 472 25.59 26.80 -11.82
CA VAL A 472 24.50 26.14 -12.55
C VAL A 472 24.97 25.96 -14.01
N ASP A 473 25.42 24.76 -14.36
CA ASP A 473 25.92 24.43 -15.69
C ASP A 473 24.84 23.78 -16.55
N LEU A 474 24.08 24.62 -17.28
CA LEU A 474 23.13 24.18 -18.31
C LEU A 474 23.74 24.29 -19.71
N LYS A 475 25.08 24.24 -19.81
CA LYS A 475 25.82 24.35 -21.06
C LYS A 475 26.43 23.01 -21.46
N GLN A 476 26.97 22.28 -20.50
CA GLN A 476 27.69 21.03 -20.74
C GLN A 476 27.11 19.89 -19.90
N SER A 477 27.16 20.02 -18.58
CA SER A 477 26.93 18.89 -17.67
C SER A 477 25.50 18.73 -17.17
N GLY A 478 24.69 19.79 -17.18
CA GLY A 478 23.37 19.77 -16.54
C GLY A 478 23.45 19.66 -15.02
N THR A 479 24.49 20.20 -14.40
CA THR A 479 24.72 20.08 -12.95
C THR A 479 24.62 21.42 -12.24
N VAL A 480 24.21 21.37 -10.98
CA VAL A 480 24.28 22.49 -10.04
C VAL A 480 25.18 22.07 -8.88
N TYR A 481 26.19 22.87 -8.55
CA TYR A 481 27.14 22.54 -7.50
C TYR A 481 27.70 23.79 -6.81
N GLN A 482 28.11 23.62 -5.56
CA GLN A 482 28.79 24.66 -4.80
C GLN A 482 30.23 24.83 -5.30
N GLY A 483 30.62 26.07 -5.54
CA GLY A 483 31.94 26.47 -6.02
C GLY A 483 31.89 27.20 -7.36
N PRO A 484 33.00 27.85 -7.76
CA PRO A 484 33.14 28.46 -9.08
C PRO A 484 33.19 27.38 -10.18
N PRO A 485 32.95 27.76 -11.44
CA PRO A 485 33.02 26.81 -12.56
C PRO A 485 34.31 25.99 -12.59
N ALA A 486 34.14 24.67 -12.64
CA ALA A 486 35.26 23.73 -12.68
C ALA A 486 36.09 23.86 -13.98
N GLY A 487 37.36 23.48 -13.91
CA GLY A 487 38.23 23.40 -15.10
C GLY A 487 38.65 24.74 -15.72
N GLY A 488 38.48 25.87 -15.01
CA GLY A 488 38.88 27.19 -15.49
C GLY A 488 37.97 27.77 -16.59
N VAL A 489 36.80 27.17 -16.80
CA VAL A 489 35.77 27.66 -17.73
C VAL A 489 35.18 28.95 -17.17
N LYS A 490 34.99 29.97 -18.02
CA LYS A 490 34.33 31.22 -17.61
C LYS A 490 32.81 31.05 -17.64
N PRO A 491 32.07 31.52 -16.63
CA PRO A 491 30.62 31.52 -16.68
C PRO A 491 30.12 32.49 -17.76
N ASP A 492 28.99 32.17 -18.39
CA ASP A 492 28.35 33.06 -19.36
C ASP A 492 27.67 34.25 -18.66
N VAL A 493 27.20 34.02 -17.43
CA VAL A 493 26.61 35.03 -16.55
C VAL A 493 27.07 34.82 -15.11
N THR A 494 27.40 35.90 -14.42
CA THR A 494 27.60 35.93 -12.96
C THR A 494 26.51 36.80 -12.33
N LEU A 495 25.79 36.25 -11.36
CA LEU A 495 24.79 36.93 -10.56
C LEU A 495 25.31 37.11 -9.13
N THR A 496 25.04 38.25 -8.49
CA THR A 496 25.45 38.52 -7.11
C THR A 496 24.33 39.19 -6.35
N LEU A 497 23.96 38.63 -5.20
CA LEU A 497 22.88 39.11 -4.33
C LEU A 497 23.05 38.60 -2.89
N GLU A 498 22.31 39.21 -1.95
CA GLU A 498 22.26 38.74 -0.55
C GLU A 498 21.48 37.42 -0.44
N ASP A 499 21.85 36.61 0.54
CA ASP A 499 21.23 35.31 0.83
C ASP A 499 19.69 35.39 0.90
N GLN A 500 19.16 36.33 1.69
CA GLN A 500 17.72 36.51 1.82
C GLN A 500 17.06 37.07 0.55
N ASP A 501 17.75 37.95 -0.20
CA ASP A 501 17.21 38.49 -1.45
C ASP A 501 17.06 37.39 -2.52
N MET A 502 17.89 36.33 -2.47
CA MET A 502 17.74 35.17 -3.35
C MET A 502 16.47 34.38 -3.02
N VAL A 503 16.23 34.11 -1.75
CA VAL A 503 15.01 33.42 -1.30
C VAL A 503 13.76 34.24 -1.64
N ASP A 504 13.80 35.55 -1.39
CA ASP A 504 12.70 36.45 -1.73
C ASP A 504 12.47 36.49 -3.25
N MET A 505 13.53 36.37 -4.06
CA MET A 505 13.42 36.37 -5.52
C MET A 505 12.75 35.10 -6.05
N VAL A 506 13.11 33.93 -5.51
CA VAL A 506 12.51 32.65 -5.92
C VAL A 506 11.07 32.48 -5.40
N THR A 507 10.80 32.95 -4.19
CA THR A 507 9.44 32.93 -3.61
C THR A 507 8.52 34.02 -4.17
N GLY A 508 9.01 34.84 -5.10
CA GLY A 508 8.24 35.91 -5.75
C GLY A 508 8.01 37.15 -4.88
N LYS A 509 8.52 37.19 -3.64
CA LYS A 509 8.47 38.37 -2.75
C LYS A 509 9.31 39.53 -3.27
N LEU A 510 10.38 39.24 -4.02
CA LEU A 510 11.26 40.22 -4.67
C LEU A 510 11.30 40.01 -6.18
N ASN A 511 10.71 40.95 -6.92
CA ASN A 511 10.81 40.92 -8.38
C ASN A 511 12.27 41.13 -8.86
N SER A 512 12.74 40.25 -9.75
CA SER A 512 14.14 40.23 -10.24
C SER A 512 14.56 41.49 -11.00
N GLN A 513 13.65 42.12 -11.77
CA GLN A 513 13.92 43.39 -12.45
C GLN A 513 14.08 44.53 -11.43
N LYS A 514 13.23 44.56 -10.40
CA LYS A 514 13.32 45.54 -9.31
C LYS A 514 14.58 45.33 -8.47
N ALA A 515 14.98 44.08 -8.20
CA ALA A 515 16.23 43.75 -7.52
C ALA A 515 17.45 44.25 -8.32
N PHE A 516 17.44 44.10 -9.64
CA PHE A 516 18.49 44.61 -10.51
C PHE A 516 18.54 46.14 -10.53
N MET A 517 17.40 46.81 -10.72
CA MET A 517 17.33 48.28 -10.75
C MET A 517 17.71 48.93 -9.41
N SER A 518 17.45 48.26 -8.29
CA SER A 518 17.83 48.73 -6.95
C SER A 518 19.28 48.39 -6.55
N GLY A 519 19.99 47.64 -7.38
CA GLY A 519 21.37 47.20 -7.12
C GLY A 519 21.50 46.04 -6.14
N LYS A 520 20.38 45.44 -5.69
CA LYS A 520 20.34 44.23 -4.86
C LYS A 520 20.79 42.99 -5.62
N LEU A 521 20.44 42.91 -6.91
CA LEU A 521 20.95 41.92 -7.85
C LEU A 521 21.94 42.58 -8.80
N LYS A 522 23.19 42.11 -8.81
CA LYS A 522 24.19 42.51 -9.81
C LYS A 522 24.35 41.40 -10.83
N VAL A 523 24.41 41.75 -12.10
CA VAL A 523 24.61 40.81 -13.20
C VAL A 523 25.80 41.24 -14.03
N LYS A 524 26.71 40.29 -14.30
CA LYS A 524 27.89 40.46 -15.16
C LYS A 524 27.89 39.37 -16.23
N GLY A 525 28.33 39.69 -17.45
CA GLY A 525 28.30 38.75 -18.58
C GLY A 525 27.10 39.01 -19.49
N ASN A 526 26.59 37.96 -20.16
CA ASN A 526 25.50 38.11 -21.12
C ASN A 526 24.14 38.18 -20.42
N VAL A 527 23.72 39.40 -20.06
CA VAL A 527 22.48 39.67 -19.32
C VAL A 527 21.24 39.09 -20.02
N MET A 528 21.20 38.98 -21.34
CA MET A 528 20.04 38.39 -22.05
C MET A 528 19.79 36.93 -21.67
N LEU A 529 20.83 36.19 -21.23
CA LEU A 529 20.68 34.81 -20.80
C LEU A 529 19.93 34.68 -19.47
N THR A 530 19.81 35.74 -18.67
CA THR A 530 19.02 35.70 -17.42
C THR A 530 17.53 35.55 -17.70
N THR A 531 17.04 35.97 -18.88
CA THR A 531 15.64 35.76 -19.30
C THR A 531 15.30 34.29 -19.49
N LYS A 532 16.31 33.43 -19.72
CA LYS A 532 16.13 31.98 -19.83
C LYS A 532 16.05 31.27 -18.48
N LEU A 533 16.39 31.95 -17.37
CA LEU A 533 16.32 31.38 -16.02
C LEU A 533 14.90 31.38 -15.45
N SER A 534 13.93 32.04 -16.08
CA SER A 534 12.56 32.11 -15.57
C SER A 534 11.91 30.73 -15.40
N GLY A 535 12.25 29.75 -16.25
CA GLY A 535 11.75 28.38 -16.10
C GLY A 535 12.42 27.58 -14.96
N LEU A 536 13.53 28.09 -14.41
CA LEU A 536 14.32 27.45 -13.34
C LEU A 536 14.17 28.19 -11.99
N LEU A 537 13.71 29.44 -12.02
CA LEU A 537 13.49 30.30 -10.84
C LEU A 537 12.02 30.49 -10.46
N ASN A 538 11.05 30.28 -11.36
CA ASN A 538 9.64 30.51 -11.06
C ASN A 538 8.99 29.25 -10.47
N ALA A 539 8.61 29.33 -9.19
CA ALA A 539 7.74 28.35 -8.51
C ALA A 539 6.23 28.65 -8.70
N GLN A 540 5.83 29.22 -9.83
CA GLN A 540 4.40 29.47 -10.12
C GLN A 540 4.01 28.86 -11.47
N PRO A 541 3.00 27.97 -11.51
CA PRO A 541 2.31 27.64 -12.74
C PRO A 541 1.62 28.89 -13.29
N LYS A 542 1.73 29.11 -14.59
CA LYS A 542 0.71 29.88 -15.30
C LYS A 542 -0.57 29.07 -15.25
N LEU A 543 -1.64 29.74 -14.78
CA LEU A 543 -3.05 29.34 -14.73
C LEU A 543 -3.50 28.34 -15.80
#